data_AF-A0A9J6FAC1-F1
#
_entry.id   AF-A0A9J6FAC1-F1
#
_cell.length_a   1.000
_cell.length_b   1.000
_cell.length_c   1.000
_cell.angle_alpha   90.00
_cell.angle_beta   90.00
_cell.angle_gamma   90.00
#
_symmetry.space_group_name_H-M   'P 1'
#
loop_
_entity.id
_entity.type
_entity.pdbx_description
1 polymer ?
#
loop_
_entity_poly.entity_id
_entity_poly.type
_entity_poly.pdbx_seq_one_letter_code
_entity_poly.pdbx_strand_id
1 'polypeptide(L)'
;MNCPRFEGWLGAEASASKRKLADVATDELGPTNRKILEGRVTSSRALLISAEELISSGIKQIDLNKVQRQREVVCAILYLCEKNCPWKRLVRSFPKNLNVKEADIDRLEAMPCASDTSRKCATCAGFEVLESWRKRYPQHATVELLLKCLAKEPVKPAYIKDIESGFHKNMSVSSTCLLHKSRCAEQVQCGEGVSVEIVCTHILNRVQ
;
A
#
# COMPACT_ATOMS: atom_id res chain seq x y z
N MET A 1 -11.88 -23.31 45.29
CA MET A 1 -12.99 -22.34 45.21
C MET A 1 -13.58 -22.46 43.82
N ASN A 2 -14.80 -22.99 43.75
CA ASN A 2 -15.56 -23.33 42.55
C ASN A 2 -16.89 -22.56 42.57
N CYS A 3 -17.45 -22.38 41.37
CA CYS A 3 -18.82 -21.98 40.98
C CYS A 3 -19.05 -20.54 40.51
N PRO A 4 -20.01 -20.29 39.57
CA PRO A 4 -20.82 -21.25 38.80
C PRO A 4 -20.81 -21.07 37.27
N ARG A 5 -21.01 -22.23 36.65
CA ARG A 5 -21.59 -22.56 35.35
C ARG A 5 -22.91 -21.79 35.13
N PHE A 6 -22.99 -21.00 34.06
CA PHE A 6 -24.27 -20.51 33.53
C PHE A 6 -24.72 -21.44 32.41
N GLU A 7 -25.58 -22.39 32.78
CA GLU A 7 -26.50 -23.03 31.83
C GLU A 7 -27.72 -22.13 31.67
N GLY A 8 -28.11 -21.90 30.42
CA GLY A 8 -29.53 -21.93 30.07
C GLY A 8 -30.22 -20.62 29.71
N TRP A 9 -30.97 -20.72 28.61
CA TRP A 9 -32.21 -20.00 28.30
C TRP A 9 -32.12 -18.61 27.66
N LEU A 10 -31.73 -18.60 26.38
CA LEU A 10 -32.46 -17.96 25.28
C LEU A 10 -32.35 -18.95 24.10
N GLY A 11 -33.29 -19.89 23.97
CA GLY A 11 -34.47 -19.65 23.14
C GLY A 11 -34.03 -19.64 21.67
N ALA A 12 -33.65 -20.78 21.08
CA ALA A 12 -34.61 -21.65 20.38
C ALA A 12 -35.60 -20.93 19.44
N GLU A 13 -35.26 -19.78 18.87
CA GLU A 13 -36.08 -19.10 17.84
C GLU A 13 -35.23 -18.55 16.69
N ALA A 14 -34.38 -19.40 16.10
CA ALA A 14 -33.79 -19.09 14.78
C ALA A 14 -33.65 -20.33 13.88
N SER A 15 -34.35 -21.42 14.22
CA SER A 15 -34.46 -22.63 13.38
C SER A 15 -35.92 -22.95 12.98
N ALA A 16 -36.87 -22.07 13.30
CA ALA A 16 -38.27 -22.18 12.87
C ALA A 16 -38.66 -21.18 11.76
N SER A 17 -37.72 -20.36 11.25
CA SER A 17 -37.98 -19.41 10.15
C SER A 17 -37.35 -19.82 8.81
N LYS A 18 -36.94 -21.08 8.68
CA LYS A 18 -36.52 -21.72 7.41
C LYS A 18 -37.39 -22.92 7.00
N ARG A 19 -38.51 -23.15 7.68
CA ARG A 19 -39.54 -24.14 7.30
C ARG A 19 -40.93 -23.56 7.51
N LYS A 20 -41.25 -22.48 6.80
CA LYS A 20 -42.64 -22.01 6.66
C LYS A 20 -42.80 -21.12 5.42
N LEU A 21 -42.24 -21.60 4.31
CA LEU A 21 -42.50 -21.09 2.95
C LEU A 21 -42.23 -22.20 1.90
N ALA A 22 -42.32 -23.47 2.30
CA ALA A 22 -42.15 -24.62 1.42
C ALA A 22 -43.37 -25.57 1.42
N ASP A 23 -44.42 -25.29 2.20
CA ASP A 23 -45.60 -26.15 2.32
C ASP A 23 -46.89 -25.35 2.12
N VAL A 24 -47.02 -24.66 0.99
CA VAL A 24 -48.31 -24.39 0.33
C VAL A 24 -48.03 -24.37 -1.17
N ALA A 25 -48.79 -25.18 -1.93
CA ALA A 25 -48.70 -25.42 -3.38
C ALA A 25 -47.74 -26.54 -3.83
N THR A 26 -47.89 -27.74 -3.25
CA THR A 26 -47.75 -28.98 -4.03
C THR A 26 -49.12 -29.62 -4.20
N ASP A 27 -49.91 -29.02 -5.06
CA ASP A 27 -50.85 -29.72 -5.95
C ASP A 27 -51.17 -28.71 -7.06
N GLU A 28 -51.22 -29.17 -8.31
CA GLU A 28 -51.46 -28.39 -9.53
C GLU A 28 -50.25 -27.68 -10.20
N LEU A 29 -49.07 -28.29 -10.23
CA LEU A 29 -48.06 -27.93 -11.24
C LEU A 29 -47.46 -29.19 -11.87
N GLY A 30 -47.93 -29.52 -13.08
CA GLY A 30 -47.43 -30.63 -13.88
C GLY A 30 -45.91 -30.56 -14.12
N PRO A 31 -45.28 -31.69 -14.54
CA PRO A 31 -43.83 -31.89 -14.58
C PRO A 31 -43.03 -30.82 -15.36
N THR A 32 -43.71 -30.07 -16.23
CA THR A 32 -43.16 -28.95 -17.01
C THR A 32 -42.81 -27.74 -16.13
N ASN A 33 -43.59 -27.42 -15.10
CA ASN A 33 -43.39 -26.22 -14.28
C ASN A 33 -42.28 -26.39 -13.22
N ARG A 34 -42.01 -27.61 -12.75
CA ARG A 34 -40.90 -27.91 -11.83
C ARG A 34 -39.52 -27.70 -12.49
N LYS A 35 -39.37 -28.10 -13.77
CA LYS A 35 -38.14 -27.85 -14.56
C LYS A 35 -37.86 -26.37 -14.81
N ILE A 36 -38.90 -25.54 -14.98
CA ILE A 36 -38.77 -24.10 -15.23
C ILE A 36 -38.28 -23.37 -13.96
N LEU A 37 -38.78 -23.76 -12.79
CA LEU A 37 -38.34 -23.22 -11.49
C LEU A 37 -36.91 -23.64 -11.14
N GLU A 38 -36.53 -24.91 -11.33
CA GLU A 38 -35.15 -25.36 -11.14
C GLU A 38 -34.16 -24.71 -12.12
N GLY A 39 -34.57 -24.50 -13.38
CA GLY A 39 -33.79 -23.76 -14.38
C GLY A 39 -33.60 -22.27 -14.03
N ARG A 40 -34.62 -21.62 -13.44
CA ARG A 40 -34.54 -20.22 -12.97
C ARG A 40 -33.69 -20.07 -11.71
N VAL A 41 -33.74 -21.02 -10.78
CA VAL A 41 -32.93 -21.01 -9.55
C VAL A 41 -31.45 -21.30 -9.86
N THR A 42 -31.17 -22.24 -10.75
CA THR A 42 -29.80 -22.50 -11.23
C THR A 42 -29.23 -21.35 -12.04
N SER A 43 -30.03 -20.72 -12.91
CA SER A 43 -29.66 -19.50 -13.64
C SER A 43 -29.39 -18.30 -12.72
N SER A 44 -30.25 -18.06 -11.73
CA SER A 44 -30.06 -16.96 -10.76
C SER A 44 -28.82 -17.19 -9.86
N ARG A 45 -28.57 -18.45 -9.49
CA ARG A 45 -27.39 -18.82 -8.68
C ARG A 45 -26.09 -18.74 -9.49
N ALA A 46 -26.12 -19.09 -10.77
CA ALA A 46 -24.98 -18.91 -11.68
C ALA A 46 -24.65 -17.42 -11.90
N LEU A 47 -25.68 -16.57 -12.05
CA LEU A 47 -25.50 -15.12 -12.18
C LEU A 47 -24.89 -14.50 -10.91
N LEU A 48 -25.29 -14.97 -9.73
CA LEU A 48 -24.70 -14.51 -8.46
C LEU A 48 -23.23 -14.93 -8.32
N ILE A 49 -22.87 -16.17 -8.68
CA ILE A 49 -21.48 -16.65 -8.65
C ILE A 49 -20.60 -15.85 -9.62
N SER A 50 -21.06 -15.60 -10.86
CA SER A 50 -20.31 -14.76 -11.81
C SER A 50 -20.15 -13.31 -11.33
N ALA A 51 -21.14 -12.74 -10.65
CA ALA A 51 -21.01 -11.40 -10.07
C ALA A 51 -19.98 -11.36 -8.92
N GLU A 52 -19.98 -12.38 -8.06
CA GLU A 52 -18.99 -12.51 -6.97
C GLU A 52 -17.56 -12.68 -7.51
N GLU A 53 -17.36 -13.45 -8.58
CA GLU A 53 -16.06 -13.63 -9.23
C GLU A 53 -15.55 -12.33 -9.87
N LEU A 54 -16.43 -11.57 -10.55
CA LEU A 54 -16.07 -10.29 -11.14
C LEU A 54 -15.71 -9.24 -10.08
N ILE A 55 -16.46 -9.20 -8.98
CA ILE A 55 -16.17 -8.32 -7.83
C ILE A 55 -14.84 -8.73 -7.18
N SER A 56 -14.61 -10.02 -6.95
CA SER A 56 -13.37 -10.54 -6.37
C SER A 56 -12.16 -10.23 -7.26
N SER A 57 -12.27 -10.41 -8.57
CA SER A 57 -11.24 -10.07 -9.56
C SER A 57 -10.95 -8.57 -9.59
N GLY A 58 -12.01 -7.74 -9.60
CA GLY A 58 -11.88 -6.28 -9.57
C GLY A 58 -11.21 -5.77 -8.30
N ILE A 59 -11.57 -6.30 -7.13
CA ILE A 59 -10.95 -5.97 -5.84
C ILE A 59 -9.45 -6.34 -5.85
N LYS A 60 -9.10 -7.53 -6.34
CA LYS A 60 -7.69 -7.96 -6.47
C LYS A 60 -6.88 -7.04 -7.39
N GLN A 61 -7.45 -6.61 -8.52
CA GLN A 61 -6.77 -5.71 -9.44
C GLN A 61 -6.55 -4.30 -8.85
N ILE A 62 -7.53 -3.78 -8.11
CA ILE A 62 -7.41 -2.49 -7.40
C ILE A 62 -6.30 -2.55 -6.36
N ASP A 63 -6.22 -3.65 -5.61
CA ASP A 63 -5.20 -3.82 -4.58
C ASP A 63 -3.79 -3.95 -5.17
N LEU A 64 -3.63 -4.73 -6.26
CA LEU A 64 -2.38 -4.82 -7.01
C LEU A 64 -1.92 -3.45 -7.55
N ASN A 65 -2.83 -2.68 -8.14
CA ASN A 65 -2.52 -1.34 -8.64
C ASN A 65 -2.16 -0.36 -7.52
N LYS A 66 -2.72 -0.54 -6.31
CA LYS A 66 -2.37 0.26 -5.13
C LYS A 66 -0.97 -0.09 -4.64
N VAL A 67 -0.65 -1.38 -4.51
CA VAL A 67 0.67 -1.84 -4.08
C VAL A 67 1.74 -1.41 -5.08
N GLN A 68 1.48 -1.52 -6.38
CA GLN A 68 2.42 -1.11 -7.41
C GLN A 68 2.73 0.39 -7.36
N ARG A 69 1.70 1.24 -7.19
CA ARG A 69 1.90 2.69 -7.01
C ARG A 69 2.73 3.02 -5.77
N GLN A 70 2.48 2.33 -4.65
CA GLN A 70 3.26 2.54 -3.44
C GLN A 70 4.73 2.12 -3.62
N ARG A 71 4.97 0.98 -4.30
CA ARG A 71 6.31 0.51 -4.65
C ARG A 71 7.07 1.53 -5.48
N GLU A 72 6.44 2.00 -6.54
CA GLU A 72 7.03 2.96 -7.46
C GLU A 72 7.44 4.27 -6.77
N VAL A 73 6.57 4.78 -5.89
CA VAL A 73 6.87 6.00 -5.11
C VAL A 73 8.02 5.77 -4.14
N VAL A 74 8.09 4.63 -3.46
CA VAL A 74 9.21 4.30 -2.57
C VAL A 74 10.52 4.17 -3.36
N CYS A 75 10.52 3.54 -4.53
CA CYS A 75 11.70 3.47 -5.40
C CYS A 75 12.16 4.86 -5.83
N ALA A 76 11.24 5.75 -6.20
CA ALA A 76 11.58 7.13 -6.57
C ALA A 76 12.17 7.91 -5.39
N ILE A 77 11.62 7.75 -4.18
CA ILE A 77 12.16 8.37 -2.95
C ILE A 77 13.59 7.86 -2.68
N LEU A 78 13.81 6.54 -2.75
CA LEU A 78 15.13 5.94 -2.57
C LEU A 78 16.13 6.48 -3.58
N TYR A 79 15.77 6.55 -4.87
CA TYR A 79 16.61 7.12 -5.91
C TYR A 79 16.99 8.58 -5.61
N LEU A 80 16.00 9.43 -5.27
CA LEU A 80 16.25 10.84 -4.99
C LEU A 80 17.18 11.02 -3.78
N CYS A 81 16.99 10.23 -2.73
CA CYS A 81 17.85 10.27 -1.55
C CYS A 81 19.26 9.75 -1.85
N GLU A 82 19.39 8.62 -2.56
CA GLU A 82 20.67 8.03 -2.97
C GLU A 82 21.50 9.01 -3.80
N LYS A 83 20.84 9.74 -4.71
CA LYS A 83 21.50 10.74 -5.58
C LYS A 83 21.64 12.12 -4.94
N ASN A 84 21.37 12.25 -3.64
CA ASN A 84 21.46 13.50 -2.89
C ASN A 84 20.64 14.65 -3.52
N CYS A 85 19.40 14.35 -3.92
CA CYS A 85 18.43 15.36 -4.34
C CYS A 85 18.26 16.42 -3.23
N PRO A 86 18.15 17.72 -3.56
CA PRO A 86 17.88 18.78 -2.60
C PRO A 86 16.43 18.69 -2.07
N TRP A 87 16.17 17.67 -1.25
CA TRP A 87 14.84 17.24 -0.82
C TRP A 87 14.03 18.36 -0.15
N LYS A 88 14.67 19.30 0.56
CA LYS A 88 13.98 20.45 1.18
C LYS A 88 13.26 21.31 0.15
N ARG A 89 13.91 21.58 -0.98
CA ARG A 89 13.30 22.37 -2.07
C ARG A 89 12.12 21.61 -2.67
N LEU A 90 12.34 20.32 -2.94
CA LEU A 90 11.30 19.44 -3.46
C LEU A 90 10.04 19.43 -2.56
N VAL A 91 10.19 19.18 -1.26
CA VAL A 91 9.02 19.04 -0.36
C VAL A 91 8.32 20.38 -0.10
N ARG A 92 9.05 21.50 -0.18
CA ARG A 92 8.47 22.85 -0.10
C ARG A 92 7.68 23.23 -1.35
N SER A 93 7.98 22.63 -2.49
CA SER A 93 7.26 22.83 -3.76
C SER A 93 5.95 22.03 -3.87
N PHE A 94 5.69 21.14 -2.89
CA PHE A 94 4.45 20.37 -2.84
C PHE A 94 3.22 21.30 -2.69
N PRO A 95 2.05 20.91 -3.23
CA PRO A 95 0.80 21.64 -3.03
C PRO A 95 0.52 21.88 -1.54
N LYS A 96 -0.07 23.03 -1.19
CA LYS A 96 -0.30 23.44 0.21
C LYS A 96 -1.06 22.42 1.06
N ASN A 97 -1.95 21.63 0.45
CA ASN A 97 -2.71 20.58 1.13
C ASN A 97 -1.94 19.27 1.32
N LEU A 98 -0.77 19.14 0.70
CA LEU A 98 0.09 17.95 0.71
C LEU A 98 1.52 18.27 1.18
N ASN A 99 1.76 19.49 1.65
CA ASN A 99 3.10 19.93 2.02
C ASN A 99 3.56 19.26 3.32
N VAL A 100 4.88 19.25 3.50
CA VAL A 100 5.47 18.93 4.80
C VAL A 100 5.62 20.23 5.58
N LYS A 101 5.17 20.25 6.83
CA LYS A 101 5.29 21.43 7.70
C LYS A 101 6.77 21.74 7.96
N GLU A 102 7.15 23.01 8.00
CA GLU A 102 8.55 23.40 8.30
C GLU A 102 9.04 22.84 9.64
N ALA A 103 8.19 22.80 10.66
CA ALA A 103 8.52 22.14 11.94
C ALA A 103 8.83 20.64 11.80
N ASP A 104 8.14 19.93 10.89
CA ASP A 104 8.45 18.52 10.58
C ASP A 104 9.80 18.41 9.85
N ILE A 105 10.09 19.33 8.92
CA ILE A 105 11.35 19.41 8.17
C ILE A 105 12.53 19.62 9.14
N ASP A 106 12.45 20.61 10.01
CA ASP A 106 13.52 20.96 10.95
C ASP A 106 13.77 19.84 11.96
N ARG A 107 12.69 19.24 12.48
CA ARG A 107 12.78 18.09 13.39
C ARG A 107 13.47 16.90 12.73
N LEU A 108 13.07 16.55 11.51
CA LEU A 108 13.63 15.41 10.80
C LEU A 108 15.05 15.69 10.27
N GLU A 109 15.40 16.95 10.01
CA GLU A 109 16.79 17.32 9.70
C GLU A 109 17.72 17.19 10.91
N ALA A 110 17.21 17.46 12.11
CA ALA A 110 18.01 17.35 13.33
C ALA A 110 18.31 15.90 13.74
N MET A 111 17.72 14.90 13.08
CA MET A 111 17.88 13.50 13.44
C MET A 111 19.31 12.97 13.22
N PRO A 112 19.79 12.05 14.07
CA PRO A 112 21.06 11.38 13.85
C PRO A 112 21.01 10.45 12.62
N CYS A 113 22.17 10.26 11.98
CA CYS A 113 22.32 9.31 10.88
C CYS A 113 22.12 7.88 11.36
N ALA A 114 21.42 7.05 10.58
CA ALA A 114 21.12 5.67 10.94
C ALA A 114 22.36 4.76 11.00
N SER A 115 23.43 5.09 10.28
CA SER A 115 24.69 4.34 10.28
C SER A 115 25.78 4.97 11.15
N ASP A 116 25.60 6.21 11.63
CA ASP A 116 26.58 6.94 12.42
C ASP A 116 25.87 7.99 13.28
N THR A 117 25.55 7.62 14.52
CA THR A 117 24.72 8.45 15.41
C THR A 117 25.42 9.73 15.86
N SER A 118 26.72 9.89 15.61
CA SER A 118 27.48 11.09 15.98
C SER A 118 27.20 12.30 15.08
N ARG A 119 26.58 12.09 13.90
CA ARG A 119 26.37 13.15 12.90
C ARG A 119 24.95 13.18 12.35
N LYS A 120 24.57 14.34 11.83
CA LYS A 120 23.35 14.52 11.02
C LYS A 120 23.59 14.05 9.59
N CYS A 121 22.56 13.53 8.92
CA CYS A 121 22.66 13.06 7.55
C CYS A 121 21.48 13.56 6.70
N ALA A 122 21.80 14.33 5.66
CA ALA A 122 20.81 14.84 4.72
C ALA A 122 20.05 13.72 3.99
N THR A 123 20.71 12.59 3.71
CA THR A 123 20.09 11.42 3.07
C THR A 123 19.04 10.78 3.98
N CYS A 124 19.37 10.54 5.26
CA CYS A 124 18.40 10.03 6.25
C CYS A 124 17.24 11.00 6.44
N ALA A 125 17.52 12.29 6.61
CA ALA A 125 16.49 13.31 6.80
C ALA A 125 15.54 13.39 5.59
N GLY A 126 16.09 13.45 4.38
CA GLY A 126 15.30 13.48 3.16
C GLY A 126 14.43 12.24 2.98
N PHE A 127 14.98 11.06 3.29
CA PHE A 127 14.23 9.82 3.25
C PHE A 127 13.06 9.84 4.24
N GLU A 128 13.31 10.20 5.50
CA GLU A 128 12.26 10.22 6.54
C GLU A 128 11.17 11.25 6.24
N VAL A 129 11.53 12.41 5.71
CA VAL A 129 10.57 13.44 5.32
C VAL A 129 9.66 12.94 4.19
N LEU A 130 10.25 12.41 3.12
CA LEU A 130 9.50 11.91 1.96
C LEU A 130 8.70 10.64 2.31
N GLU A 131 9.23 9.75 3.13
CA GLU A 131 8.52 8.57 3.60
C GLU A 131 7.34 8.96 4.50
N SER A 132 7.53 9.92 5.42
CA SER A 132 6.45 10.46 6.27
C SER A 132 5.35 11.11 5.43
N TRP A 133 5.72 11.88 4.40
CA TRP A 133 4.78 12.44 3.44
C TRP A 133 3.98 11.36 2.72
N ARG A 134 4.65 10.31 2.20
CA ARG A 134 3.99 9.17 1.55
C ARG A 134 2.99 8.49 2.48
N LYS A 135 3.37 8.26 3.74
CA LYS A 135 2.50 7.64 4.75
C LYS A 135 1.31 8.54 5.11
N ARG A 136 1.52 9.86 5.17
CA ARG A 136 0.47 10.84 5.50
C ARG A 136 -0.55 11.02 4.37
N TYR A 137 -0.12 10.91 3.12
CA TYR A 137 -0.97 11.14 1.93
C TYR A 137 -0.92 9.97 0.93
N PRO A 138 -1.30 8.75 1.32
CA PRO A 138 -1.08 7.55 0.50
C PRO A 138 -1.76 7.58 -0.87
N GLN A 139 -2.86 8.32 -1.02
CA GLN A 139 -3.58 8.46 -2.29
C GLN A 139 -3.01 9.55 -3.22
N HIS A 140 -2.24 10.49 -2.67
CA HIS A 140 -1.71 11.63 -3.42
C HIS A 140 -0.19 11.59 -3.58
N ALA A 141 0.49 10.76 -2.79
CA ALA A 141 1.91 10.51 -2.93
C ALA A 141 2.15 9.66 -4.16
N THR A 142 2.36 10.31 -5.31
CA THR A 142 2.60 9.65 -6.60
C THR A 142 3.90 10.14 -7.24
N VAL A 143 4.43 9.36 -8.19
CA VAL A 143 5.61 9.76 -8.95
C VAL A 143 5.32 10.95 -9.85
N GLU A 144 4.11 11.07 -10.41
CA GLU A 144 3.75 12.25 -11.20
C GLU A 144 3.80 13.53 -10.38
N LEU A 145 3.41 13.49 -9.10
CA LEU A 145 3.53 14.65 -8.23
C LEU A 145 5.00 15.00 -7.95
N LEU A 146 5.85 14.00 -7.70
CA LEU A 146 7.29 14.21 -7.54
C LEU A 146 7.90 14.86 -8.80
N LEU A 147 7.59 14.34 -9.99
CA LEU A 147 8.05 14.88 -11.28
C LEU A 147 7.61 16.33 -11.48
N LYS A 148 6.32 16.63 -11.27
CA LYS A 148 5.77 17.98 -11.38
C LYS A 148 6.45 18.97 -10.44
N CYS A 149 6.83 18.51 -9.25
CA CYS A 149 7.49 19.35 -8.25
C CYS A 149 8.98 19.53 -8.58
N LEU A 150 9.67 18.47 -9.00
CA LEU A 150 11.06 18.54 -9.49
C LEU A 150 11.20 19.51 -10.67
N ALA A 151 10.24 19.53 -11.60
CA ALA A 151 10.25 20.41 -12.77
C ALA A 151 10.13 21.91 -12.44
N LYS A 152 9.64 22.27 -11.25
CA LYS A 152 9.54 23.67 -10.79
C LYS A 152 10.80 24.17 -10.09
N GLU A 153 11.66 23.26 -9.67
CA GLU A 153 12.81 23.57 -8.85
C GLU A 153 14.10 23.57 -9.71
N PRO A 154 15.10 24.39 -9.37
CA PRO A 154 16.39 24.40 -10.04
C PRO A 154 17.22 23.18 -9.58
N VAL A 155 16.83 21.98 -10.03
CA VAL A 155 17.48 20.70 -9.75
C VAL A 155 18.11 20.11 -11.01
N LYS A 156 18.94 19.07 -10.85
CA LYS A 156 19.57 18.38 -11.99
C LYS A 156 18.48 17.76 -12.89
N PRO A 157 18.47 18.02 -14.21
CA PRO A 157 17.51 17.41 -15.13
C PRO A 157 17.53 15.87 -15.13
N ALA A 158 18.67 15.28 -14.76
CA ALA A 158 18.82 13.83 -14.61
C ALA A 158 17.79 13.21 -13.67
N TYR A 159 17.36 13.89 -12.59
CA TYR A 159 16.36 13.34 -11.68
C TYR A 159 15.03 13.06 -12.38
N ILE A 160 14.59 13.98 -13.23
CA ILE A 160 13.34 13.86 -13.99
C ILE A 160 13.50 12.74 -15.02
N LYS A 161 14.57 12.78 -15.82
CA LYS A 161 14.85 11.81 -16.88
C LYS A 161 14.96 10.37 -16.37
N ASP A 162 15.65 10.16 -15.25
CA ASP A 162 15.86 8.83 -14.66
C ASP A 162 14.56 8.29 -14.05
N ILE A 163 13.69 9.18 -13.56
CA ILE A 163 12.37 8.78 -13.06
C ILE A 163 11.46 8.41 -14.24
N GLU A 164 11.37 9.26 -15.27
CA GLU A 164 10.54 9.03 -16.46
C GLU A 164 10.95 7.78 -17.26
N SER A 165 12.25 7.53 -17.38
CA SER A 165 12.77 6.32 -18.06
C SER A 165 12.63 5.04 -17.24
N GLY A 166 12.23 5.13 -15.97
CA GLY A 166 12.15 3.98 -15.07
C GLY A 166 13.49 3.50 -14.51
N PHE A 167 14.60 4.21 -14.76
CA PHE A 167 15.93 3.87 -14.22
C PHE A 167 15.91 3.72 -12.69
N HIS A 168 15.16 4.58 -11.99
CA HIS A 168 14.98 4.54 -10.54
C HIS A 168 14.45 3.20 -9.99
N LYS A 169 13.86 2.33 -10.84
CA LYS A 169 13.35 1.01 -10.46
C LYS A 169 14.41 -0.09 -10.56
N ASN A 170 15.50 0.15 -11.29
CA ASN A 170 16.53 -0.83 -11.62
C ASN A 170 17.90 -0.50 -10.98
N MET A 171 17.98 0.56 -10.18
CA MET A 171 19.23 0.94 -9.52
C MET A 171 19.52 0.08 -8.28
N SER A 172 20.78 0.06 -7.87
CA SER A 172 21.20 -0.42 -6.55
C SER A 172 21.32 0.73 -5.57
N VAL A 173 20.90 0.51 -4.33
CA VAL A 173 21.10 1.40 -3.18
C VAL A 173 22.42 0.99 -2.52
N SER A 174 23.39 1.89 -2.46
CA SER A 174 24.67 1.67 -1.79
C SER A 174 24.85 2.54 -0.55
N SER A 175 24.00 3.54 -0.34
CA SER A 175 24.00 4.33 0.89
C SER A 175 23.79 3.47 2.12
N THR A 176 24.84 3.32 2.92
CA THR A 176 24.84 2.53 4.16
C THR A 176 23.71 2.96 5.10
N CYS A 177 23.46 4.26 5.21
CA CYS A 177 22.42 4.77 6.11
C CYS A 177 21.00 4.48 5.60
N LEU A 178 20.75 4.45 4.28
CA LEU A 178 19.48 4.02 3.71
C LEU A 178 19.26 2.52 3.93
N LEU A 179 20.32 1.72 3.83
CA LEU A 179 20.27 0.27 4.05
C LEU A 179 20.05 -0.08 5.53
N HIS A 180 20.64 0.67 6.46
CA HIS A 180 20.30 0.58 7.88
C HIS A 180 18.84 0.98 8.10
N LYS A 181 18.43 2.11 7.52
CA LYS A 181 17.05 2.55 7.56
C LYS A 181 16.15 1.47 7.06
N SER A 182 16.45 0.76 5.97
CA SER A 182 15.65 -0.29 5.34
C SER A 182 15.78 -1.70 5.95
N ARG A 183 16.61 -1.91 6.98
CA ARG A 183 16.94 -3.26 7.54
C ARG A 183 17.58 -4.19 6.49
N CYS A 184 18.34 -3.60 5.58
CA CYS A 184 19.13 -4.27 4.54
C CYS A 184 20.63 -4.16 4.80
N ALA A 185 21.06 -3.69 5.99
CA ALA A 185 22.47 -3.44 6.29
C ALA A 185 23.33 -4.71 6.23
N GLU A 186 22.78 -5.88 6.58
CA GLU A 186 23.50 -7.16 6.54
C GLU A 186 23.81 -7.61 5.10
N GLN A 187 23.05 -7.14 4.11
CA GLN A 187 23.26 -7.47 2.70
C GLN A 187 24.43 -6.69 2.07
N VAL A 188 25.01 -5.74 2.82
CA VAL A 188 26.15 -4.89 2.39
C VAL A 188 27.50 -5.58 2.61
N GLN A 189 27.54 -6.75 3.27
CA GLN A 189 28.78 -7.44 3.63
C GLN A 189 29.68 -7.81 2.44
N CYS A 190 29.15 -7.79 1.21
CA CYS A 190 29.92 -8.05 -0.02
C CYS A 190 30.39 -6.79 -0.78
N GLY A 191 30.18 -5.58 -0.25
CA GLY A 191 30.59 -4.33 -0.92
C GLY A 191 29.75 -3.94 -2.14
N GLU A 192 28.72 -4.72 -2.47
CA GLU A 192 27.78 -4.45 -3.55
C GLU A 192 26.53 -3.72 -3.01
N GLY A 193 25.97 -2.83 -3.82
CA GLY A 193 24.69 -2.18 -3.49
C GLY A 193 23.52 -3.16 -3.58
N VAL A 194 22.49 -2.95 -2.78
CA VAL A 194 21.29 -3.81 -2.78
C VAL A 194 20.29 -3.29 -3.81
N SER A 195 19.67 -4.18 -4.60
CA SER A 195 18.63 -3.78 -5.55
C SER A 195 17.54 -2.94 -4.86
N VAL A 196 17.14 -1.84 -5.50
CA VAL A 196 16.11 -0.94 -4.97
C VAL A 196 14.78 -1.66 -4.75
N GLU A 197 14.47 -2.71 -5.51
CA GLU A 197 13.25 -3.50 -5.33
C GLU A 197 13.24 -4.27 -4.00
N ILE A 198 14.39 -4.82 -3.60
CA ILE A 198 14.57 -5.50 -2.32
C ILE A 198 14.39 -4.47 -1.19
N VAL A 199 15.10 -3.35 -1.27
CA VAL A 199 15.04 -2.27 -0.28
C VAL A 199 13.60 -1.73 -0.15
N CYS A 200 12.92 -1.51 -1.27
CA CYS A 200 11.53 -1.06 -1.34
C CYS A 200 10.58 -2.07 -0.67
N THR A 201 10.74 -3.36 -0.94
CA THR A 201 9.94 -4.42 -0.32
C THR A 201 10.11 -4.43 1.20
N HIS A 202 11.34 -4.31 1.69
CA HIS A 202 11.62 -4.21 3.12
C HIS A 202 11.03 -2.95 3.77
N ILE A 203 10.93 -1.84 3.04
CA ILE A 203 10.29 -0.61 3.53
C ILE A 203 8.77 -0.77 3.63
N LEU A 204 8.14 -1.33 2.60
CA LEU A 204 6.68 -1.49 2.58
C LEU A 204 6.18 -2.54 3.56
N ASN A 205 6.98 -3.57 3.87
CA ASN A 205 6.62 -4.64 4.81
C ASN A 205 6.88 -4.29 6.28
N ARG A 206 7.34 -3.07 6.58
CA ARG A 206 7.41 -2.61 7.98
C ARG A 206 6.00 -2.40 8.47
N VAL A 207 5.55 -3.34 9.30
CA VAL A 207 4.36 -3.16 10.12
C VAL A 207 4.52 -1.86 10.90
N GLN A 208 3.57 -0.93 10.68
CA GLN A 208 3.44 0.33 11.40
C GLN A 208 3.01 0.07 12.84
#